data_AF-A0A246FLC1-F1
#
_entry.id   AF-A0A246FLC1-F1
#
_cell.length_a   1.000
_cell.length_b   1.000
_cell.length_c   1.000
_cell.angle_alpha   90.00
_cell.angle_beta   90.00
_cell.angle_gamma   90.00
#
_symmetry.space_group_name_H-M   'P 1'
#
loop_
_entity.id
_entity.type
_entity.pdbx_description
1 polymer ?
#
loop_
_entity_poly.entity_id
_entity_poly.type
_entity_poly.pdbx_seq_one_letter_code
_entity_poly.pdbx_strand_id
1 'polypeptide(L)'
;MKRLLPLLLLPLLGATPQFPPAPPRSETIRQLTLRINGKPVPTDTISSRFFLSEDRALRLNIVRADDPDGQGLNIIIDRFPVEAGTYKFQEILSGRNRDASYRYGKTSAYSKSCSDNPGVVTITGVNSEKHWLRGTYRCQVCEVGRGARRFTLEGEFEYPVEKE
;
A
#
# COMPACT_ATOMS: atom_id res chain seq x y z
N MET A 1 -53.55 42.94 49.66
CA MET A 1 -53.65 41.57 49.11
C MET A 1 -53.08 41.57 47.69
N LYS A 2 -52.29 40.54 47.36
CA LYS A 2 -51.28 40.45 46.28
C LYS A 2 -51.85 40.63 44.86
N ARG A 3 -51.17 41.43 44.02
CA ARG A 3 -51.36 41.47 42.56
C ARG A 3 -50.36 40.51 41.90
N LEU A 4 -50.85 39.59 41.08
CA LEU A 4 -50.07 38.62 40.30
C LEU A 4 -49.70 39.23 38.94
N LEU A 5 -48.42 39.23 38.59
CA LEU A 5 -47.90 39.52 37.25
C LEU A 5 -47.77 38.21 36.45
N PRO A 6 -48.05 38.19 35.14
CA PRO A 6 -47.81 37.03 34.29
C PRO A 6 -46.37 37.04 33.74
N LEU A 7 -45.64 35.93 33.89
CA LEU A 7 -44.40 35.68 33.17
C LEU A 7 -44.74 35.22 31.74
N LEU A 8 -44.26 35.97 30.75
CA LEU A 8 -44.22 35.57 29.34
C LEU A 8 -43.08 34.55 29.13
N LEU A 9 -43.41 33.31 28.72
CA LEU A 9 -42.45 32.36 28.19
C LEU A 9 -42.26 32.59 26.68
N LEU A 10 -41.03 32.93 26.27
CA LEU A 10 -40.59 32.93 24.87
C LEU A 10 -40.05 31.53 24.49
N PRO A 11 -40.41 30.96 23.34
CA PRO A 11 -39.79 29.75 22.85
C PRO A 11 -38.48 30.10 22.14
N LEU A 12 -37.35 29.61 22.67
CA LEU A 12 -36.07 29.63 21.97
C LEU A 12 -36.10 28.57 20.87
N LEU A 13 -36.22 29.01 19.61
CA LEU A 13 -35.97 28.17 18.44
C LEU A 13 -34.49 27.74 18.46
N GLY A 14 -34.26 26.44 18.66
CA GLY A 14 -32.95 25.82 18.49
C GLY A 14 -32.59 25.76 17.00
N ALA A 15 -31.65 26.60 16.57
CA ALA A 15 -30.99 26.45 15.29
C ALA A 15 -30.01 25.27 15.37
N THR A 16 -30.31 24.17 14.69
CA THR A 16 -29.36 23.07 14.52
C THR A 16 -28.25 23.52 13.56
N PRO A 17 -26.96 23.45 13.94
CA PRO A 17 -25.88 23.75 13.01
C PRO A 17 -25.88 22.70 11.89
N GLN A 18 -26.20 23.13 10.66
CA GLN A 18 -25.90 22.37 9.45
C GLN A 18 -24.39 22.36 9.29
N PHE A 19 -23.77 21.23 9.64
CA PHE A 19 -22.39 20.97 9.26
C PHE A 19 -22.32 20.97 7.72
N PRO A 20 -21.44 21.79 7.11
CA PRO A 20 -21.25 21.72 5.67
C PRO A 20 -20.79 20.31 5.31
N PRO A 21 -21.30 19.73 4.20
CA PRO A 21 -20.83 18.44 3.74
C PRO A 21 -19.31 18.52 3.54
N ALA A 22 -18.60 17.52 4.06
CA ALA A 22 -17.16 17.41 3.85
C ALA A 22 -16.87 17.47 2.34
N PRO A 23 -15.83 18.22 1.91
CA PRO A 23 -15.48 18.28 0.50
C PRO A 23 -15.25 16.85 -0.02
N PRO A 24 -15.65 16.53 -1.27
CA PRO A 24 -15.37 15.24 -1.86
C PRO A 24 -13.86 15.02 -1.86
N ARG A 25 -13.37 13.95 -1.21
CA ARG A 25 -11.96 13.54 -1.31
C ARG A 25 -11.63 13.34 -2.79
N SER A 26 -10.66 14.08 -3.31
CA SER A 26 -10.17 13.92 -4.69
C SER A 26 -9.93 12.45 -5.01
N GLU A 27 -10.50 12.03 -6.14
CA GLU A 27 -10.33 10.72 -6.70
C GLU A 27 -8.84 10.51 -7.07
N THR A 28 -8.30 9.37 -6.66
CA THR A 28 -6.90 8.92 -6.81
C THR A 28 -5.87 9.51 -5.85
N ILE A 29 -5.99 9.19 -4.57
CA ILE A 29 -4.83 9.22 -3.66
C ILE A 29 -3.83 8.17 -4.20
N ARG A 30 -2.68 8.63 -4.72
CA ARG A 30 -1.53 7.78 -5.10
C ARG A 30 -0.40 8.03 -4.11
N GLN A 31 -0.47 7.38 -2.96
CA GLN A 31 0.61 7.38 -1.99
C GLN A 31 1.42 6.11 -2.14
N LEU A 32 2.72 6.27 -2.34
CA LEU A 32 3.68 5.19 -2.43
C LEU A 32 5.00 5.68 -1.88
N THR A 33 5.63 4.88 -1.04
CA THR A 33 6.95 5.17 -0.49
C THR A 33 7.85 3.97 -0.70
N LEU A 34 9.16 4.21 -0.78
CA LEU A 34 10.19 3.17 -0.81
C LEU A 34 11.35 3.58 0.09
N ARG A 35 11.82 2.63 0.88
CA ARG A 35 13.08 2.70 1.62
C ARG A 35 13.93 1.50 1.26
N ILE A 36 15.22 1.75 1.03
CA ILE A 36 16.22 0.71 0.78
C ILE A 36 17.24 0.79 1.90
N ASN A 37 17.36 -0.29 2.69
CA ASN A 37 18.20 -0.36 3.88
C ASN A 37 17.92 0.82 4.84
N GLY A 38 16.65 1.14 5.05
CA GLY A 38 16.18 2.24 5.90
C GLY A 38 16.31 3.64 5.29
N LYS A 39 16.98 3.81 4.15
CA LYS A 39 17.13 5.11 3.49
C LYS A 39 15.96 5.37 2.54
N PRO A 40 15.30 6.55 2.60
CA PRO A 40 14.24 6.89 1.67
C PRO A 40 14.77 6.98 0.23
N VAL A 41 14.01 6.41 -0.70
CA VAL A 41 14.24 6.48 -2.14
C VAL A 41 12.97 7.02 -2.78
N PRO A 42 13.03 8.15 -3.51
CA PRO A 42 11.87 8.71 -4.19
C PRO A 42 11.25 7.69 -5.16
N THR A 43 9.93 7.53 -5.11
CA THR A 43 9.17 6.63 -5.98
C THR A 43 8.48 7.41 -7.08
N ASP A 44 8.47 6.85 -8.29
CA ASP A 44 7.67 7.37 -9.39
C ASP A 44 6.24 6.83 -9.27
N THR A 45 5.31 7.65 -8.78
CA THR A 45 3.90 7.27 -8.66
C THR A 45 3.16 7.22 -10.00
N ILE A 46 3.75 7.73 -11.08
CA ILE A 46 3.17 7.73 -12.44
C ILE A 46 3.62 6.50 -13.22
N SER A 47 4.82 5.98 -12.98
CA SER A 47 5.35 4.77 -13.64
C SER A 47 5.13 3.49 -12.83
N SER A 48 4.96 3.59 -11.50
CA SER A 48 4.60 2.45 -10.65
C SER A 48 3.19 1.92 -10.96
N ARG A 49 2.98 0.61 -10.85
CA ARG A 49 1.69 -0.03 -11.19
C ARG A 49 1.42 -1.22 -10.29
N PHE A 50 0.20 -1.31 -9.76
CA PHE A 50 -0.26 -2.51 -9.06
C PHE A 50 -1.30 -3.20 -9.93
N PHE A 51 -1.11 -4.50 -10.16
CA PHE A 51 -2.00 -5.31 -11.01
C PHE A 51 -2.60 -6.46 -10.21
N LEU A 52 -3.89 -6.71 -10.42
CA LEU A 52 -4.54 -7.93 -9.99
C LEU A 52 -5.00 -8.69 -11.24
N SER A 53 -4.36 -9.82 -11.49
CA SER A 53 -4.68 -10.70 -12.62
C SER A 53 -5.95 -11.53 -12.36
N GLU A 54 -6.48 -12.14 -13.43
CA GLU A 54 -7.67 -13.00 -13.35
C GLU A 54 -7.47 -14.24 -12.47
N ASP A 55 -6.24 -14.79 -12.42
CA ASP A 55 -5.87 -15.91 -11.55
C ASP A 55 -5.59 -15.47 -10.09
N ARG A 56 -5.85 -14.18 -9.78
CA ARG A 56 -5.67 -13.54 -8.48
C ARG A 56 -4.21 -13.44 -8.04
N ALA A 57 -3.26 -13.28 -8.96
CA ALA A 57 -1.92 -12.84 -8.60
C ALA A 57 -1.92 -11.31 -8.43
N LEU A 58 -1.56 -10.83 -7.24
CA LEU A 58 -1.34 -9.41 -6.99
C LEU A 58 0.13 -9.09 -7.26
N ARG A 59 0.39 -8.16 -8.18
CA ARG A 59 1.72 -7.67 -8.54
C ARG A 59 1.86 -6.22 -8.11
N LEU A 60 2.90 -5.90 -7.35
CA LEU A 60 3.27 -4.54 -6.99
C LEU A 60 4.56 -4.18 -7.72
N ASN A 61 4.48 -3.32 -8.73
CA ASN A 61 5.63 -2.73 -9.40
C ASN A 61 5.85 -1.31 -8.87
N ILE A 62 7.00 -1.10 -8.23
CA ILE A 62 7.39 0.13 -7.56
C ILE A 62 8.64 0.65 -8.23
N VAL A 63 8.47 1.70 -9.02
CA VAL A 63 9.52 2.35 -9.80
C VAL A 63 10.14 3.48 -8.99
N ARG A 64 11.46 3.67 -9.14
CA ARG A 64 12.16 4.79 -8.51
C ARG A 64 12.04 6.03 -9.38
N ALA A 65 11.87 7.20 -8.79
CA ALA A 65 11.77 8.45 -9.55
C ALA A 65 13.08 8.88 -10.20
N ASP A 66 14.23 8.36 -9.73
CA ASP A 66 15.54 8.61 -10.34
C ASP A 66 15.91 7.64 -11.47
N ASP A 67 15.04 6.66 -11.75
CA ASP A 67 15.18 5.69 -12.85
C ASP A 67 13.78 5.24 -13.32
N PRO A 68 13.00 6.14 -13.94
CA PRO A 68 11.59 5.90 -14.30
C PRO A 68 11.41 4.83 -15.39
N ASP A 69 12.43 4.60 -16.22
CA ASP A 69 12.47 3.53 -17.22
C ASP A 69 12.96 2.19 -16.63
N GLY A 70 13.39 2.21 -15.37
CA GLY A 70 13.88 1.05 -14.64
C GLY A 70 12.75 0.14 -14.15
N GLN A 71 13.10 -1.11 -13.80
CA GLN A 71 12.14 -2.08 -13.27
C GLN A 71 11.87 -1.93 -11.77
N GLY A 72 12.76 -1.26 -11.03
CA GLY A 72 12.60 -1.01 -9.59
C GLY A 72 12.39 -2.27 -8.75
N LEU A 73 11.46 -2.20 -7.80
CA LEU A 73 11.04 -3.32 -6.95
C LEU A 73 9.76 -3.93 -7.53
N ASN A 74 9.77 -5.25 -7.72
CA ASN A 74 8.59 -6.03 -8.04
C ASN A 74 8.29 -7.03 -6.93
N ILE A 75 7.05 -7.09 -6.47
CA ILE A 75 6.54 -8.07 -5.51
C ILE A 75 5.36 -8.81 -6.14
N ILE A 76 5.31 -10.12 -6.00
CA ILE A 76 4.21 -10.96 -6.47
C ILE A 76 3.62 -11.71 -5.28
N ILE A 77 2.29 -11.72 -5.18
CA ILE A 77 1.52 -12.50 -4.23
C ILE A 77 0.50 -13.35 -4.98
N ASP A 78 0.79 -14.65 -5.13
CA ASP A 78 -0.14 -15.56 -5.79
C ASP A 78 -1.38 -15.82 -4.93
N ARG A 79 -2.53 -16.01 -5.62
CA ARG A 79 -3.83 -16.33 -5.02
C ARG A 79 -4.23 -15.35 -3.92
N PHE A 80 -4.07 -14.05 -4.20
CA PHE A 80 -4.48 -12.97 -3.34
C PHE A 80 -6.02 -12.98 -3.13
N PRO A 81 -6.51 -13.13 -1.88
CA PRO A 81 -7.94 -13.24 -1.59
C PRO A 81 -8.73 -11.92 -1.66
N VAL A 82 -8.08 -10.80 -2.01
CA VAL A 82 -8.71 -9.46 -2.08
C VAL A 82 -9.33 -9.05 -0.74
N GLU A 83 -8.59 -9.29 0.35
CA GLU A 83 -9.00 -8.93 1.70
C GLU A 83 -7.83 -8.31 2.48
N ALA A 84 -8.16 -7.63 3.59
CA ALA A 84 -7.14 -7.15 4.51
C ALA A 84 -6.49 -8.33 5.23
N GLY A 85 -5.17 -8.25 5.44
CA GLY A 85 -4.42 -9.35 6.04
C GLY A 85 -2.92 -9.21 5.85
N THR A 86 -2.18 -10.16 6.44
CA THR A 86 -0.73 -10.21 6.35
C THR A 86 -0.28 -11.42 5.53
N TYR A 87 0.47 -11.16 4.48
CA TYR A 87 0.89 -12.13 3.47
C TYR A 87 2.42 -12.31 3.55
N LYS A 88 2.86 -13.42 4.16
CA LYS A 88 4.30 -13.72 4.34
C LYS A 88 4.87 -14.46 3.13
N PHE A 89 6.10 -14.16 2.73
CA PHE A 89 6.71 -14.71 1.52
C PHE A 89 7.04 -16.20 1.64
N GLN A 90 7.40 -16.65 2.84
CA GLN A 90 7.77 -18.02 3.11
C GLN A 90 6.58 -18.79 3.68
N GLU A 91 5.93 -19.59 2.83
CA GLU A 91 4.85 -20.49 3.23
C GLU A 91 5.10 -21.84 2.55
N ILE A 92 6.15 -22.54 3.05
CA ILE A 92 6.75 -23.76 2.49
C ILE A 92 5.71 -24.87 2.22
N LEU A 93 4.56 -24.82 2.90
CA LEU A 93 3.51 -25.83 2.84
C LEU A 93 2.19 -25.35 2.20
N SER A 94 2.07 -24.09 1.79
CA SER A 94 0.80 -23.59 1.22
C SER A 94 0.71 -23.68 -0.30
N GLY A 95 1.81 -24.02 -0.98
CA GLY A 95 1.88 -24.00 -2.44
C GLY A 95 1.62 -22.62 -3.04
N ARG A 96 1.75 -21.53 -2.26
CA ARG A 96 1.60 -20.15 -2.71
C ARG A 96 2.99 -19.59 -3.00
N ASN A 97 3.26 -19.19 -4.24
CA ASN A 97 4.50 -18.50 -4.55
C ASN A 97 4.34 -17.00 -4.26
N ARG A 98 5.31 -16.47 -3.53
CA ARG A 98 5.38 -15.07 -3.15
C ARG A 98 6.84 -14.67 -3.23
N ASP A 99 7.17 -13.79 -4.15
CA ASP A 99 8.54 -13.40 -4.38
C ASP A 99 8.68 -11.90 -4.61
N ALA A 100 9.91 -11.44 -4.40
CA ALA A 100 10.35 -10.10 -4.73
C ALA A 100 11.60 -10.16 -5.58
N SER A 101 11.69 -9.23 -6.52
CA SER A 101 12.90 -8.93 -7.27
C SER A 101 13.15 -7.43 -7.26
N TYR A 102 14.43 -7.06 -7.34
CA TYR A 102 14.85 -5.67 -7.38
C TYR A 102 15.91 -5.49 -8.47
N ARG A 103 15.74 -4.47 -9.31
CA ARG A 103 16.72 -4.08 -10.32
C ARG A 103 16.90 -2.57 -10.34
N TYR A 104 18.16 -2.15 -10.41
CA TYR A 104 18.54 -0.75 -10.54
C TYR A 104 19.96 -0.66 -11.11
N GLY A 105 20.10 0.00 -12.26
CA GLY A 105 21.35 -0.02 -13.02
C GLY A 105 21.85 -1.46 -13.25
N LYS A 106 23.09 -1.74 -12.84
CA LYS A 106 23.70 -3.09 -12.95
C LYS A 106 23.32 -4.05 -11.81
N THR A 107 22.57 -3.58 -10.82
CA THR A 107 22.17 -4.40 -9.66
C THR A 107 20.97 -5.25 -10.04
N SER A 108 21.01 -6.54 -9.76
CA SER A 108 19.85 -7.45 -9.82
C SER A 108 19.86 -8.36 -8.61
N ALA A 109 18.77 -8.34 -7.85
CA ALA A 109 18.65 -9.06 -6.60
C ALA A 109 17.28 -9.72 -6.49
N TYR A 110 17.25 -10.89 -5.86
CA TYR A 110 16.04 -11.70 -5.74
C TYR A 110 15.87 -12.19 -4.31
N SER A 111 14.62 -12.24 -3.88
CA SER A 111 14.21 -12.83 -2.60
C SER A 111 14.66 -14.28 -2.44
N LYS A 112 14.52 -15.08 -3.50
CA LYS A 112 14.92 -16.50 -3.55
C LYS A 112 16.43 -16.71 -3.40
N SER A 113 17.23 -15.67 -3.65
CA SER A 113 18.68 -15.71 -3.45
C SER A 113 19.09 -15.48 -1.99
N CYS A 114 18.17 -15.05 -1.12
CA CYS A 114 18.43 -14.96 0.31
C CYS A 114 18.16 -16.32 0.98
N SER A 115 19.06 -16.77 1.85
CA SER A 115 18.88 -18.00 2.66
C SER A 115 17.62 -17.94 3.52
N ASP A 116 17.36 -16.75 4.06
CA ASP A 116 16.21 -16.44 4.90
C ASP A 116 15.62 -15.13 4.38
N ASN A 117 14.38 -15.17 3.90
CA ASN A 117 13.67 -13.97 3.46
C ASN A 117 12.40 -13.78 4.29
N PRO A 118 12.43 -12.95 5.36
CA PRO A 118 11.26 -12.63 6.17
C PRO A 118 10.37 -11.59 5.47
N GLY A 119 10.03 -11.83 4.20
CA GLY A 119 9.19 -10.93 3.40
C GLY A 119 7.75 -10.95 3.86
N VAL A 120 7.11 -9.79 3.87
CA VAL A 120 5.71 -9.59 4.25
C VAL A 120 5.09 -8.44 3.48
N VAL A 121 3.84 -8.61 3.05
CA VAL A 121 2.95 -7.53 2.66
C VAL A 121 1.76 -7.52 3.61
N THR A 122 1.44 -6.38 4.20
CA THR A 122 0.27 -6.22 5.06
C THR A 122 -0.72 -5.30 4.37
N ILE A 123 -1.90 -5.81 4.05
CA ILE A 123 -3.00 -5.04 3.51
C ILE A 123 -3.91 -4.62 4.67
N THR A 124 -4.11 -3.32 4.85
CA THR A 124 -4.94 -2.73 5.91
C THR A 124 -6.22 -2.09 5.36
N GLY A 125 -6.35 -2.01 4.04
CA GLY A 125 -7.55 -1.52 3.38
C GLY A 125 -7.65 -2.09 1.97
N VAL A 126 -8.84 -2.57 1.63
CA VAL A 126 -9.22 -2.98 0.28
C VAL A 126 -10.47 -2.21 -0.07
N ASN A 127 -10.47 -1.57 -1.23
CA ASN A 127 -11.68 -0.98 -1.77
C ASN A 127 -11.90 -1.52 -3.18
N SER A 128 -12.82 -2.47 -3.29
CA SER A 128 -13.18 -3.12 -4.55
C SER A 128 -13.92 -2.20 -5.51
N GLU A 129 -14.69 -1.23 -4.99
CA GLU A 129 -15.48 -0.29 -5.80
C GLU A 129 -14.59 0.75 -6.48
N LYS A 130 -13.59 1.26 -5.73
CA LYS A 130 -12.66 2.30 -6.18
C LYS A 130 -11.31 1.75 -6.62
N HIS A 131 -11.19 0.43 -6.68
CA HIS A 131 -9.99 -0.29 -7.13
C HIS A 131 -8.70 0.23 -6.49
N TRP A 132 -8.63 0.26 -5.15
CA TRP A 132 -7.39 0.62 -4.44
C TRP A 132 -7.07 -0.33 -3.29
N LEU A 133 -5.77 -0.41 -2.98
CA LEU A 133 -5.24 -1.11 -1.81
C LEU A 133 -4.45 -0.14 -0.94
N ARG A 134 -4.52 -0.35 0.38
CA ARG A 134 -3.68 0.32 1.36
C ARG A 134 -2.95 -0.70 2.19
N GLY A 135 -1.69 -0.44 2.48
CA GLY A 135 -0.88 -1.37 3.21
C GLY A 135 0.58 -0.97 3.34
N THR A 136 1.36 -1.95 3.79
CA THR A 136 2.81 -1.87 3.90
C THR A 136 3.44 -3.09 3.26
N TYR A 137 4.68 -2.97 2.83
CA TYR A 137 5.49 -4.08 2.38
C TYR A 137 6.87 -4.00 3.00
N ARG A 138 7.47 -5.17 3.24
CA ARG A 138 8.86 -5.31 3.65
C ARG A 138 9.40 -6.63 3.12
N CYS A 139 10.50 -6.62 2.39
CA CYS A 139 11.14 -7.83 1.89
C CYS A 139 12.65 -7.72 1.91
N GLN A 140 13.33 -8.88 1.89
CA GLN A 140 14.76 -8.95 1.65
C GLN A 140 15.02 -9.55 0.27
N VAL A 141 15.98 -8.97 -0.44
CA VAL A 141 16.48 -9.49 -1.71
C VAL A 141 18.00 -9.50 -1.67
N CYS A 142 18.59 -10.51 -2.30
CA CYS A 142 20.04 -10.72 -2.30
C CYS A 142 20.51 -10.77 -3.75
N GLU A 143 21.64 -10.14 -4.04
CA GLU A 143 22.30 -10.30 -5.34
C GLU A 143 22.67 -11.76 -5.58
N VAL A 144 22.87 -12.15 -6.84
CA VAL A 144 23.33 -13.50 -7.18
C VAL A 144 24.87 -13.52 -7.11
N GLY A 145 25.46 -14.37 -6.26
CA GLY A 145 26.91 -14.58 -6.18
C GLY A 145 27.46 -14.78 -4.76
N ARG A 146 28.75 -15.15 -4.63
CA ARG A 146 29.44 -15.21 -3.32
C ARG A 146 29.64 -13.80 -2.76
N GLY A 147 29.30 -13.60 -1.50
CA GLY A 147 29.37 -12.27 -0.86
C GLY A 147 28.22 -11.32 -1.26
N ALA A 148 27.13 -11.88 -1.80
CA ALA A 148 25.99 -11.14 -2.31
C ALA A 148 25.50 -10.06 -1.35
N ARG A 149 25.38 -8.83 -1.88
CA ARG A 149 24.79 -7.72 -1.14
C ARG A 149 23.31 -8.03 -0.86
N ARG A 150 22.92 -7.82 0.39
CA ARG A 150 21.54 -7.92 0.86
C ARG A 150 20.91 -6.53 0.91
N PHE A 151 19.67 -6.46 0.46
CA PHE A 151 18.84 -5.26 0.60
C PHE A 151 17.60 -5.59 1.40
N THR A 152 17.23 -4.69 2.28
CA THR A 152 15.90 -4.62 2.87
C THR A 152 15.13 -3.53 2.14
N LEU A 153 14.04 -3.90 1.47
CA LEU A 153 13.15 -2.95 0.81
C LEU A 153 11.85 -2.89 1.58
N GLU A 154 11.38 -1.70 1.87
CA GLU A 154 10.16 -1.50 2.64
C GLU A 154 9.46 -0.20 2.29
N GLY A 155 8.16 -0.15 2.53
CA GLY A 155 7.37 1.04 2.26
C GLY A 155 5.92 0.86 2.62
N GLU A 156 5.18 1.92 2.35
CA GLU A 156 3.75 2.06 2.60
C GLU A 156 3.08 2.52 1.31
N PHE A 157 1.83 2.14 1.14
CA PHE A 157 1.04 2.51 -0.02
C PHE A 157 -0.42 2.73 0.32
N GLU A 158 -1.03 3.66 -0.40
CA GLU A 158 -2.46 3.76 -0.68
C GLU A 158 -2.53 4.04 -2.18
N TYR A 159 -2.76 2.98 -2.96
CA TYR A 159 -2.46 2.99 -4.39
C TYR A 159 -3.54 2.24 -5.20
N PRO A 160 -3.91 2.74 -6.39
CA PRO A 160 -4.88 2.07 -7.26
C PRO A 160 -4.34 0.73 -7.76
N VAL A 161 -5.25 -0.21 -7.98
CA VAL A 161 -4.99 -1.54 -8.52
C VAL A 161 -5.72 -1.68 -9.84
N GLU A 162 -4.96 -1.98 -10.88
CA GLU A 162 -5.45 -2.19 -12.23
C GLU A 162 -5.74 -3.68 -12.43
N LYS A 163 -6.67 -4.00 -13.33
CA LYS A 163 -6.82 -5.37 -13.84
C LYS A 163 -5.76 -5.59 -14.92
N GLU A 164 -5.09 -6.73 -14.86
CA GLU A 164 -4.18 -7.17 -15.94
C GLU A 164 -4.97 -7.57 -17.19
#